data_AF-A0A3E0VJ84-F1
#
_entry.id   AF-A0A3E0VJ84-F1
#
_cell.length_a   1.000
_cell.length_b   1.000
_cell.length_c   1.000
_cell.angle_alpha   90.00
_cell.angle_beta   90.00
_cell.angle_gamma   90.00
#
_symmetry.space_group_name_H-M   'P 1'
#
loop_
_entity.id
_entity.type
_entity.pdbx_description
1 polymer ?
#
loop_
_entity_poly.entity_id
_entity_poly.type
_entity_poly.pdbx_seq_one_letter_code
_entity_poly.pdbx_strand_id
1 'polypeptide(L)'
;MVNRSARLALCVSAAAVLMFGVAACSAPDVSPTVIPNPSLTAGPSASTNAEWGAYGTKDDACAAVAGDVLTLALAPKNLALADPDGGVDDIDDTIRTAAASAPPAIAANYAQLSAIVRTYGQALSSWNDEVEAIRASASATASASASSSASTATANPTPGAPATSTPTPEPERPAFVDTAFEAQLDSIKNWLSDTCG
;
A
#
# COMPACT_ATOMS: atom_id res chain seq x y z
N MET A 1 24.99 20.96 21.41
CA MET A 1 26.04 20.17 22.08
C MET A 1 25.49 19.59 23.37
N VAL A 2 25.01 18.35 23.36
CA VAL A 2 25.10 17.32 24.43
C VAL A 2 24.99 15.97 23.72
N ASN A 3 25.74 15.01 24.26
CA ASN A 3 26.34 13.84 23.62
C ASN A 3 25.51 12.55 23.78
N ARG A 4 25.69 11.65 22.80
CA ARG A 4 25.85 10.18 22.89
C ARG A 4 24.77 9.34 23.57
N SER A 5 24.19 8.42 22.80
CA SER A 5 24.13 7.00 23.18
C SER A 5 24.10 6.12 21.93
N ALA A 6 25.26 5.55 21.61
CA ALA A 6 25.39 4.43 20.70
C ALA A 6 24.99 3.14 21.43
N ARG A 7 24.20 2.29 20.79
CA ARG A 7 24.21 0.85 21.06
C ARG A 7 24.19 0.11 19.73
N LEU A 8 25.34 -0.47 19.41
CA LEU A 8 25.46 -1.61 18.52
C LEU A 8 24.59 -2.76 19.04
N ALA A 9 23.93 -3.47 18.14
CA ALA A 9 23.63 -4.89 18.33
C ALA A 9 23.71 -5.60 16.97
N LEU A 10 24.81 -6.32 16.81
CA LEU A 10 25.18 -7.18 15.71
C LEU A 10 24.90 -8.61 16.20
N CYS A 11 23.94 -9.32 15.59
CA CYS A 11 23.73 -10.76 15.77
C CYS A 11 23.29 -11.34 14.41
N VAL A 12 24.23 -11.91 13.65
CA VAL A 12 24.58 -13.35 13.59
C VAL A 12 23.59 -14.13 12.71
N SER A 13 24.10 -14.52 11.55
CA SER A 13 23.54 -15.51 10.63
C SER A 13 23.39 -16.88 11.30
N ALA A 14 22.27 -17.58 11.06
CA ALA A 14 22.19 -19.02 11.25
C ALA A 14 21.13 -19.62 10.32
N ALA A 15 21.58 -20.35 9.31
CA ALA A 15 20.80 -21.36 8.62
C ALA A 15 20.71 -22.60 9.52
N ALA A 16 19.51 -23.10 9.80
CA ALA A 16 19.29 -24.48 10.22
C ALA A 16 17.81 -24.88 10.07
N VAL A 17 17.60 -25.87 9.22
CA VAL A 17 16.40 -26.70 9.06
C VAL A 17 16.03 -27.38 10.37
N LEU A 18 14.74 -27.38 10.76
CA LEU A 18 14.18 -28.40 11.65
C LEU A 18 12.70 -28.65 11.34
N MET A 19 12.46 -29.85 10.80
CA MET A 19 11.19 -30.59 10.80
C MET A 19 10.67 -30.78 12.23
N PHE A 20 9.37 -30.61 12.47
CA PHE A 20 8.59 -31.38 13.46
C PHE A 20 7.09 -31.27 13.15
N GLY A 21 6.46 -32.43 12.90
CA GLY A 21 5.00 -32.59 12.91
C GLY A 21 4.52 -33.24 14.21
N VAL A 22 3.27 -32.96 14.59
CA VAL A 22 2.32 -33.67 15.49
C VAL A 22 1.07 -32.76 15.56
N ALA A 23 -0.19 -33.17 15.69
CA ALA A 23 -0.89 -34.44 15.69
C ALA A 23 -2.40 -34.15 15.47
N ALA A 24 -3.10 -35.21 15.08
CA ALA A 24 -4.53 -35.44 14.93
C ALA A 24 -5.54 -34.57 15.73
N CYS A 25 -6.60 -34.15 15.03
CA CYS A 25 -7.95 -34.01 15.59
C CYS A 25 -8.97 -34.63 14.61
N SER A 26 -9.67 -35.68 15.04
CA SER A 26 -10.90 -36.24 14.43
C SER A 26 -12.01 -36.02 15.47
N ALA A 27 -13.29 -35.72 15.23
CA ALA A 27 -14.29 -36.06 14.20
C ALA A 27 -15.51 -35.08 14.41
N PRO A 28 -16.71 -35.18 13.77
CA PRO A 28 -17.23 -36.18 12.84
C PRO A 28 -17.84 -35.66 11.52
N ASP A 29 -18.17 -36.66 10.71
CA ASP A 29 -18.87 -36.71 9.44
C ASP A 29 -20.16 -35.88 9.36
N VAL A 30 -20.23 -34.96 8.40
CA VAL A 30 -21.47 -34.50 7.79
C VAL A 30 -21.24 -34.53 6.28
N SER A 31 -21.76 -35.56 5.64
CA SER A 31 -21.73 -35.72 4.19
C SER A 31 -22.69 -34.70 3.52
N PRO A 32 -22.19 -33.88 2.58
CA PRO A 32 -22.94 -33.72 1.35
C PRO A 32 -22.05 -33.89 0.10
N THR A 33 -22.51 -34.78 -0.77
CA THR A 33 -22.36 -34.73 -2.23
C THR A 33 -20.96 -34.45 -2.81
N VAL A 34 -20.34 -35.54 -3.26
CA VAL A 34 -19.13 -35.61 -4.09
C VAL A 34 -19.17 -34.61 -5.25
N ILE A 35 -18.26 -33.64 -5.23
CA ILE A 35 -17.73 -32.94 -6.41
C ILE A 35 -16.28 -33.45 -6.56
N PRO A 36 -15.84 -33.92 -7.75
CA PRO A 36 -14.48 -34.43 -7.91
C PRO A 36 -13.45 -33.31 -7.63
N ASN A 37 -12.67 -33.52 -6.58
CA ASN A 37 -11.52 -32.72 -6.21
C ASN A 37 -10.34 -33.12 -7.12
N PRO A 38 -9.68 -32.20 -7.86
CA PRO A 38 -8.39 -32.52 -8.43
C PRO A 38 -7.40 -32.68 -7.26
N SER A 39 -6.83 -33.88 -7.16
CA SER A 39 -5.78 -34.21 -6.21
C SER A 39 -4.60 -33.24 -6.33
N LEU A 40 -4.54 -32.22 -5.47
CA LEU A 40 -3.33 -31.44 -5.23
C LEU A 40 -2.42 -32.26 -4.30
N THR A 41 -1.74 -33.24 -4.88
CA THR A 41 -0.55 -33.84 -4.27
C THR A 41 0.58 -32.82 -4.42
N ALA A 42 0.69 -31.89 -3.48
CA ALA A 42 1.83 -31.00 -3.35
C ALA A 42 3.04 -31.80 -2.86
N GLY A 43 3.72 -32.49 -3.80
CA GLY A 43 5.10 -32.93 -3.59
C GLY A 43 6.04 -31.72 -3.69
N PRO A 44 7.17 -31.71 -2.96
CA PRO A 44 8.17 -30.65 -3.07
C PRO A 44 8.93 -30.80 -4.40
N SER A 45 8.31 -30.39 -5.49
CA SER A 45 8.96 -30.13 -6.78
C SER A 45 9.15 -28.63 -6.95
N ALA A 46 9.73 -28.00 -5.93
CA ALA A 46 10.26 -26.65 -6.04
C ALA A 46 11.61 -26.72 -6.77
N SER A 47 11.61 -27.14 -8.04
CA SER A 47 12.75 -27.05 -8.98
C SER A 47 12.38 -27.74 -10.28
N THR A 48 11.84 -27.01 -11.26
CA THR A 48 12.11 -27.38 -12.66
C THR A 48 11.99 -26.22 -13.64
N ASN A 49 11.17 -25.20 -13.36
CA ASN A 49 10.98 -24.09 -14.29
C ASN A 49 11.15 -22.73 -13.61
N ALA A 50 12.38 -22.35 -13.30
CA ALA A 50 12.71 -21.06 -12.70
C ALA A 50 12.20 -19.85 -13.53
N GLU A 51 11.94 -20.07 -14.83
CA GLU A 51 11.36 -19.07 -15.72
C GLU A 51 9.92 -18.66 -15.34
N TRP A 52 9.16 -19.51 -14.64
CA TRP A 52 7.77 -19.25 -14.24
C TRP A 52 7.62 -18.77 -12.79
N GLY A 53 8.72 -18.44 -12.11
CA GLY A 53 8.69 -17.98 -10.73
C GLY A 53 8.16 -19.05 -9.76
N ALA A 54 7.30 -18.65 -8.81
CA ALA A 54 6.75 -19.56 -7.81
C ALA A 54 5.58 -20.43 -8.32
N TYR A 55 5.07 -20.16 -9.53
CA TYR A 55 3.86 -20.78 -10.08
C TYR A 55 4.07 -22.21 -10.61
N GLY A 56 5.32 -22.63 -10.81
CA GLY A 56 5.67 -24.01 -11.21
C GLY A 56 5.43 -24.33 -12.69
N THR A 57 4.27 -23.97 -13.23
CA THR A 57 3.91 -24.17 -14.65
C THR A 57 3.64 -22.85 -15.37
N LYS A 58 3.70 -22.89 -16.71
CA LYS A 58 3.37 -21.77 -17.58
C LYS A 58 1.91 -21.35 -17.42
N ASP A 59 0.98 -22.31 -17.46
CA ASP A 59 -0.46 -22.04 -17.37
C ASP A 59 -0.83 -21.38 -16.04
N ASP A 60 -0.25 -21.85 -14.93
CA ASP A 60 -0.45 -21.26 -13.60
C ASP A 60 0.10 -19.83 -13.53
N ALA A 61 1.30 -19.59 -14.09
CA ALA A 61 1.90 -18.26 -14.15
C ALA A 61 1.06 -17.29 -15.00
N CYS A 62 0.61 -17.73 -16.18
CA CYS A 62 -0.22 -16.94 -17.07
C CYS A 62 -1.55 -16.56 -16.42
N ALA A 63 -2.22 -17.51 -15.75
CA ALA A 63 -3.48 -17.26 -15.06
C ALA A 63 -3.30 -16.30 -13.87
N ALA A 64 -2.26 -16.49 -13.05
CA ALA A 64 -1.97 -15.64 -11.91
C ALA A 64 -1.63 -14.19 -12.34
N VAL A 65 -0.71 -14.03 -13.29
CA VAL A 65 -0.30 -12.70 -13.79
C VAL A 65 -1.47 -11.99 -14.49
N ALA A 66 -2.35 -12.70 -15.20
CA ALA A 66 -3.56 -12.11 -15.75
C ALA A 66 -4.52 -11.59 -14.66
N GLY A 67 -4.69 -12.34 -13.56
CA GLY A 67 -5.44 -11.92 -12.39
C GLY A 67 -4.84 -10.68 -11.72
N ASP A 68 -3.52 -10.62 -11.61
CA ASP A 68 -2.81 -9.46 -11.08
C ASP A 68 -3.04 -8.22 -11.95
N VAL A 69 -2.91 -8.34 -13.28
CA VAL A 69 -3.12 -7.21 -14.20
C VAL A 69 -4.54 -6.66 -14.08
N LEU A 70 -5.55 -7.52 -13.94
CA LEU A 70 -6.93 -7.07 -13.74
C LEU A 70 -7.09 -6.31 -12.42
N THR A 71 -6.48 -6.83 -11.34
CA THR A 71 -6.51 -6.21 -10.01
C THR A 71 -5.80 -4.85 -10.04
N LEU A 72 -4.62 -4.79 -10.65
CA LEU A 72 -3.79 -3.60 -10.73
C LEU A 72 -4.34 -2.55 -11.69
N ALA A 73 -5.08 -2.94 -12.73
CA ALA A 73 -5.75 -1.99 -13.63
C ALA A 73 -6.77 -1.10 -12.90
N LEU A 74 -7.29 -1.55 -11.74
CA LEU A 74 -8.19 -0.77 -10.90
C LEU A 74 -7.45 0.11 -9.89
N ALA A 75 -6.16 -0.14 -9.65
CA ALA A 75 -5.38 0.57 -8.64
C ALA A 75 -5.36 2.09 -8.82
N PRO A 76 -5.18 2.66 -10.02
CA PRO A 76 -5.11 4.12 -10.17
C PRO A 76 -6.40 4.82 -9.75
N LYS A 77 -7.57 4.24 -10.07
CA LYS A 77 -8.87 4.78 -9.66
C LYS A 77 -9.10 4.65 -8.15
N ASN A 78 -8.69 3.53 -7.57
CA ASN A 78 -8.76 3.33 -6.13
C ASN A 78 -7.80 4.28 -5.38
N LEU A 79 -6.59 4.51 -5.89
CA LEU A 79 -5.60 5.43 -5.30
C LEU A 79 -6.04 6.89 -5.37
N ALA A 80 -6.69 7.30 -6.47
CA ALA A 80 -7.28 8.64 -6.57
C ALA A 80 -8.37 8.89 -5.50
N LEU A 81 -9.03 7.83 -5.03
CA LEU A 81 -10.08 7.89 -4.01
C LEU A 81 -9.59 7.47 -2.61
N ALA A 82 -8.36 6.97 -2.50
CA ALA A 82 -7.86 6.37 -1.28
C ALA A 82 -7.69 7.42 -0.17
N ASP A 83 -8.10 7.04 1.04
CA ASP A 83 -7.73 7.76 2.24
C ASP A 83 -6.21 7.65 2.50
N PRO A 84 -5.59 8.69 3.09
CA PRO A 84 -4.16 8.70 3.41
C PRO A 84 -3.72 7.55 4.33
N ASP A 85 -4.62 7.02 5.15
CA ASP A 85 -4.27 6.11 6.26
C ASP A 85 -4.26 4.60 5.93
N GLY A 86 -4.53 4.17 4.69
CA GLY A 86 -4.45 2.72 4.41
C GLY A 86 -4.60 2.24 2.98
N GLY A 87 -5.31 2.97 2.11
CA GLY A 87 -5.58 2.48 0.75
C GLY A 87 -4.33 2.30 -0.12
N VAL A 88 -3.24 3.02 0.18
CA VAL A 88 -1.99 2.96 -0.58
C VAL A 88 -1.12 1.76 -0.16
N ASP A 89 -1.07 1.45 1.13
CA ASP A 89 -0.24 0.38 1.67
C ASP A 89 -0.76 -1.01 1.26
N ASP A 90 -2.09 -1.20 1.26
CA ASP A 90 -2.72 -2.45 0.80
C ASP A 90 -2.39 -2.76 -0.67
N ILE A 91 -2.33 -1.72 -1.50
CA ILE A 91 -1.98 -1.84 -2.92
C ILE A 91 -0.48 -2.16 -3.06
N ASP A 92 0.41 -1.50 -2.31
CA ASP A 92 1.85 -1.79 -2.32
C ASP A 92 2.14 -3.23 -1.86
N ASP A 93 1.44 -3.71 -0.82
CA ASP A 93 1.57 -5.08 -0.31
C ASP A 93 1.05 -6.11 -1.32
N THR A 94 -0.06 -5.81 -2.02
CA THR A 94 -0.57 -6.64 -3.11
C THR A 94 0.47 -6.75 -4.23
N ILE A 95 1.05 -5.63 -4.67
CA ILE A 95 2.08 -5.61 -5.72
C ILE A 95 3.32 -6.39 -5.27
N ARG A 96 3.79 -6.20 -4.03
CA ARG A 96 4.97 -6.89 -3.50
C ARG A 96 4.75 -8.40 -3.37
N THR A 97 3.55 -8.81 -2.99
CA THR A 97 3.16 -10.23 -2.90
C THR A 97 3.15 -10.87 -4.29
N ALA A 98 2.57 -10.19 -5.28
CA ALA A 98 2.62 -10.63 -6.68
C ALA A 98 4.06 -10.68 -7.21
N ALA A 99 4.88 -9.67 -6.92
CA ALA A 99 6.28 -9.60 -7.32
C ALA A 99 7.12 -10.77 -6.82
N ALA A 100 6.85 -11.26 -5.60
CA ALA A 100 7.57 -12.38 -5.00
C ALA A 100 7.33 -13.71 -5.72
N SER A 101 6.15 -13.85 -6.36
CA SER A 101 5.77 -15.05 -7.11
C SER A 101 6.02 -14.91 -8.61
N ALA A 102 6.15 -13.67 -9.10
CA ALA A 102 6.25 -13.34 -10.51
C ALA A 102 7.44 -14.01 -11.23
N PRO A 103 7.27 -14.38 -12.51
CA PRO A 103 8.36 -14.75 -13.40
C PRO A 103 9.49 -13.70 -13.39
N PRO A 104 10.77 -14.12 -13.42
CA PRO A 104 11.91 -13.19 -13.42
C PRO A 104 11.87 -12.16 -14.56
N ALA A 105 11.26 -12.51 -15.69
CA ALA A 105 11.12 -11.63 -16.85
C ALA A 105 10.26 -10.38 -16.56
N ILE A 106 9.32 -10.45 -15.62
CA ILE A 106 8.40 -9.34 -15.30
C ILE A 106 8.52 -8.84 -13.85
N ALA A 107 9.30 -9.52 -13.00
CA ALA A 107 9.49 -9.14 -11.60
C ALA A 107 9.97 -7.68 -11.45
N ALA A 108 10.82 -7.19 -12.37
CA ALA A 108 11.27 -5.80 -12.38
C ALA A 108 10.12 -4.80 -12.61
N ASN A 109 9.11 -5.15 -13.41
CA ASN A 109 7.94 -4.29 -13.65
C ASN A 109 7.09 -4.16 -12.37
N TYR A 110 6.87 -5.25 -11.63
CA TYR A 110 6.19 -5.18 -10.32
C TYR A 110 6.99 -4.38 -9.29
N ALA A 111 8.32 -4.48 -9.29
CA ALA A 111 9.17 -3.65 -8.45
C ALA A 111 9.04 -2.15 -8.78
N GLN A 112 8.89 -1.79 -10.06
CA GLN A 112 8.63 -0.42 -10.47
C GLN A 112 7.22 0.05 -10.10
N LEU A 113 6.20 -0.80 -10.26
CA LEU A 113 4.82 -0.52 -9.83
C LEU A 113 4.76 -0.21 -8.31
N SER A 114 5.39 -1.05 -7.49
CA SER A 114 5.45 -0.82 -6.03
C SER A 114 6.20 0.47 -5.67
N ALA A 115 7.30 0.78 -6.36
CA ALA A 115 8.01 2.03 -6.16
C ALA A 115 7.14 3.28 -6.47
N ILE A 116 6.32 3.22 -7.52
CA ILE A 116 5.38 4.30 -7.89
C ILE A 116 4.33 4.49 -6.79
N VAL A 117 3.70 3.39 -6.35
CA VAL A 117 2.66 3.42 -5.30
C VAL A 117 3.23 3.93 -3.97
N ARG A 118 4.42 3.47 -3.57
CA ARG A 118 5.09 3.96 -2.35
C ARG A 118 5.44 5.45 -2.42
N THR A 119 5.91 5.92 -3.57
CA THR A 119 6.22 7.35 -3.77
C THR A 119 4.97 8.20 -3.61
N TYR A 120 3.84 7.73 -4.16
CA TYR A 120 2.55 8.38 -3.98
C TYR A 120 2.10 8.38 -2.51
N GLY A 121 2.22 7.24 -1.80
CA GLY A 121 1.87 7.15 -0.38
C GLY A 121 2.66 8.11 0.51
N GLN A 122 3.96 8.28 0.22
CA GLN A 122 4.81 9.27 0.91
C GLN A 122 4.34 10.70 0.66
N ALA A 123 4.00 11.04 -0.58
CA ALA A 123 3.47 12.36 -0.92
C ALA A 123 2.11 12.60 -0.24
N LEU A 124 1.25 11.60 -0.19
CA LEU A 124 -0.07 11.68 0.43
C LEU A 124 0.02 11.86 1.96
N SER A 125 0.98 11.16 2.59
CA SER A 125 1.27 11.31 4.03
C SER A 125 1.79 12.71 4.34
N SER A 126 2.74 13.22 3.55
CA SER A 126 3.28 14.59 3.72
C SER A 126 2.20 15.65 3.57
N TRP A 127 1.31 15.48 2.59
CA TRP A 127 0.16 16.37 2.40
C TRP A 127 -0.79 16.32 3.61
N ASN A 128 -1.09 15.12 4.14
CA ASN A 128 -1.94 14.97 5.31
C ASN A 128 -1.35 15.67 6.56
N ASP A 129 -0.05 15.54 6.78
CA ASP A 129 0.66 16.23 7.87
C ASP A 129 0.57 17.77 7.73
N GLU A 130 0.68 18.30 6.51
CA GLU A 130 0.53 19.73 6.22
C GLU A 130 -0.92 20.22 6.50
N VAL A 131 -1.92 19.45 6.08
CA VAL A 131 -3.34 19.75 6.35
C VAL A 131 -3.63 19.77 7.85
N GLU A 132 -3.15 18.77 8.60
CA GLU A 132 -3.34 18.73 10.06
C GLU A 132 -2.61 19.88 10.76
N ALA A 133 -1.42 20.26 10.29
CA ALA A 133 -0.70 21.42 10.83
C ALA A 133 -1.46 22.74 10.62
N ILE A 134 -2.09 22.93 9.46
CA ILE A 134 -2.93 24.09 9.16
C ILE A 134 -4.20 24.09 10.04
N ARG A 135 -4.85 22.93 10.18
CA ARG A 135 -6.04 22.77 11.03
C ARG A 135 -5.74 23.07 12.50
N ALA A 136 -4.61 22.58 13.01
CA ALA A 136 -4.15 22.86 14.37
C ALA A 136 -3.89 24.36 14.57
N SER A 137 -3.27 25.02 13.60
CA SER A 137 -2.98 26.46 13.62
C SER A 137 -4.26 27.32 13.60
N ALA A 138 -5.24 26.93 12.78
CA ALA A 138 -6.55 27.59 12.73
C ALA A 138 -7.32 27.46 14.05
N SER A 139 -7.27 26.27 14.67
CA SER A 139 -7.92 25.98 15.95
C SER A 139 -7.31 26.76 17.12
N ALA A 140 -5.99 26.95 17.13
CA ALA A 140 -5.30 27.79 18.10
C ALA A 140 -5.74 29.26 17.99
N THR A 141 -5.89 29.77 16.76
CA THR A 141 -6.30 31.16 16.48
C THR A 141 -7.75 31.42 16.91
N ALA A 142 -8.65 30.46 16.68
CA ALA A 142 -10.04 30.55 17.12
C ALA A 142 -10.15 30.56 18.66
N SER A 143 -9.35 29.74 19.34
CA SER A 143 -9.33 29.66 20.81
C SER A 143 -8.79 30.94 21.48
N ALA A 144 -7.79 31.59 20.85
CA ALA A 144 -7.27 32.89 21.30
C ALA A 144 -8.30 34.02 21.14
N SER A 145 -9.07 34.00 20.05
CA SER A 145 -10.12 35.00 19.77
C SER A 145 -11.31 34.87 20.73
N ALA A 146 -11.71 33.64 21.07
CA ALA A 146 -12.77 33.38 22.05
C ALA A 146 -12.39 33.81 23.48
N SER A 147 -11.14 33.59 23.88
CA SER A 147 -10.63 33.95 25.21
C SER A 147 -10.53 35.48 25.42
N SER A 148 -10.45 36.25 24.33
CA SER A 148 -10.33 37.71 24.37
C SER A 148 -11.68 38.43 24.61
N SER A 149 -12.81 37.72 24.55
CA SER A 149 -14.15 38.30 24.72
C SER A 149 -14.71 38.19 26.16
N ALA A 150 -13.97 37.55 27.07
CA ALA A 150 -14.38 37.33 28.45
C ALA A 150 -13.58 38.22 29.43
N SER A 151 -13.72 39.54 29.30
CA SER A 151 -13.35 40.48 30.37
C SER A 151 -14.21 41.74 30.27
N THR A 152 -15.03 41.91 31.30
CA THR A 152 -15.89 43.05 31.65
C THR A 152 -15.33 44.44 31.31
N ALA A 153 -16.12 45.28 30.62
CA ALA A 153 -16.41 46.67 31.03
C ALA A 153 -17.37 47.38 30.07
N THR A 154 -18.34 48.08 30.65
CA THR A 154 -19.22 49.09 30.08
C THR A 154 -18.45 50.14 29.25
N ALA A 155 -18.42 50.01 27.93
CA ALA A 155 -18.02 51.09 27.03
C ALA A 155 -18.72 50.93 25.67
N ASN A 156 -19.26 52.05 25.20
CA ASN A 156 -20.01 52.23 23.95
C ASN A 156 -19.23 51.69 22.72
N PRO A 157 -19.77 50.76 21.91
CA PRO A 157 -19.03 50.20 20.78
C PRO A 157 -19.15 51.08 19.54
N THR A 158 -18.03 51.70 19.15
CA THR A 158 -17.82 52.09 17.74
C THR A 158 -17.63 50.80 16.94
N PRO A 159 -18.35 50.58 15.81
CA PRO A 159 -18.15 49.40 14.98
C PRO A 159 -16.72 49.38 14.41
N GLY A 160 -15.85 48.58 15.02
CA GLY A 160 -14.53 48.28 14.49
C GLY A 160 -14.67 47.45 13.21
N ALA A 161 -13.95 47.85 12.18
CA ALA A 161 -13.97 47.20 10.87
C ALA A 161 -13.77 45.67 11.00
N PRO A 162 -14.50 44.84 10.25
CA PRO A 162 -14.30 43.41 10.25
C PRO A 162 -12.85 43.10 9.85
N ALA A 163 -12.13 42.37 10.70
CA ALA A 163 -10.82 41.85 10.36
C ALA A 163 -10.97 40.87 9.19
N THR A 164 -10.58 41.31 8.00
CA THR A 164 -10.49 40.46 6.81
C THR A 164 -9.39 39.44 7.07
N SER A 165 -9.77 38.27 7.57
CA SER A 165 -8.87 37.13 7.69
C SER A 165 -8.73 36.55 6.28
N THR A 166 -7.61 36.82 5.62
CA THR A 166 -7.29 36.13 4.36
C THR A 166 -7.12 34.65 4.68
N PRO A 167 -7.94 33.74 4.13
CA PRO A 167 -7.78 32.31 4.36
C PRO A 167 -6.42 31.87 3.80
N THR A 168 -5.63 31.19 4.64
CA THR A 168 -4.43 30.48 4.18
C THR A 168 -4.86 29.45 3.13
N PRO A 169 -4.23 29.43 1.94
CA PRO A 169 -4.58 28.43 0.92
C PRO A 169 -4.33 27.02 1.46
N GLU A 170 -5.31 26.14 1.30
CA GLU A 170 -5.19 24.71 1.62
C GLU A 170 -4.18 24.07 0.65
N PRO A 171 -3.28 23.19 1.13
CA PRO A 171 -2.31 22.52 0.28
C PRO A 171 -3.02 21.62 -0.72
N GLU A 172 -2.54 21.64 -1.96
CA GLU A 172 -3.12 20.82 -3.04
C GLU A 172 -2.76 19.34 -2.84
N ARG A 173 -3.75 18.46 -2.97
CA ARG A 173 -3.54 17.01 -2.82
C ARG A 173 -2.65 16.50 -3.96
N PRO A 174 -1.65 15.64 -3.68
CA PRO A 174 -0.82 15.06 -4.73
C PRO A 174 -1.65 14.21 -5.70
N ALA A 175 -1.36 14.33 -6.99
CA ALA A 175 -1.95 13.51 -8.04
C ALA A 175 -1.17 12.20 -8.23
N PHE A 176 -1.88 11.10 -8.48
CA PHE A 176 -1.26 9.83 -8.83
C PHE A 176 -0.72 9.87 -10.27
N VAL A 177 0.44 9.26 -10.50
CA VAL A 177 1.13 9.29 -11.80
C VAL A 177 0.65 8.13 -12.68
N ASP A 178 -0.59 8.23 -13.17
CA ASP A 178 -1.27 7.19 -13.97
C ASP A 178 -0.40 6.69 -15.12
N THR A 179 0.21 7.60 -15.89
CA THR A 179 0.98 7.29 -17.10
C THR A 179 2.17 6.37 -16.83
N ALA A 180 2.90 6.59 -15.72
CA ALA A 180 4.06 5.77 -15.38
C ALA A 180 3.62 4.38 -14.92
N PHE A 181 2.51 4.30 -14.20
CA PHE A 181 1.94 3.04 -13.72
C PHE A 181 1.38 2.20 -14.89
N GLU A 182 0.63 2.83 -15.80
CA GLU A 182 0.08 2.18 -17.00
C GLU A 182 1.19 1.65 -17.92
N ALA A 183 2.28 2.40 -18.09
CA ALA A 183 3.42 1.94 -18.89
C ALA A 183 4.04 0.62 -18.38
N GLN A 184 4.11 0.45 -17.05
CA GLN A 184 4.58 -0.80 -16.45
C GLN A 184 3.57 -1.93 -16.61
N LEU A 185 2.28 -1.64 -16.44
CA LEU A 185 1.22 -2.62 -16.71
C LEU A 185 1.22 -3.07 -18.16
N ASP A 186 1.45 -2.18 -19.11
CA ASP A 186 1.52 -2.52 -20.53
C ASP A 186 2.73 -3.42 -20.84
N SER A 187 3.87 -3.24 -20.16
CA SER A 187 4.98 -4.19 -20.26
C SER A 187 4.58 -5.60 -19.81
N ILE A 188 3.83 -5.71 -18.71
CA ILE A 188 3.33 -7.00 -18.20
C ILE A 188 2.28 -7.60 -19.17
N LYS A 189 1.38 -6.79 -19.72
CA LYS A 189 0.38 -7.23 -20.72
C LYS A 189 1.05 -7.73 -22.01
N ASN A 190 2.11 -7.06 -22.47
CA ASN A 190 2.86 -7.50 -23.63
C ASN A 190 3.54 -8.85 -23.35
N TRP A 191 4.17 -8.99 -22.18
CA TRP A 191 4.73 -10.29 -21.77
C TRP A 191 3.65 -11.39 -21.73
N LEU A 192 2.47 -11.12 -21.18
CA LEU A 192 1.33 -12.05 -21.19
C LEU A 192 0.93 -12.42 -22.62
N SER A 193 0.86 -11.44 -23.53
CA SER A 193 0.45 -11.67 -24.92
C SER A 193 1.49 -12.50 -25.68
N ASP A 194 2.78 -12.19 -25.53
CA ASP A 194 3.87 -12.87 -26.22
C ASP A 194 4.10 -14.29 -25.66
N THR A 195 3.86 -14.47 -24.36
CA THR A 195 4.19 -15.72 -23.67
C THR A 195 2.99 -16.65 -23.60
N CYS A 196 1.79 -16.15 -23.35
CA CYS A 196 0.59 -16.94 -23.06
C CYS A 196 -0.44 -16.96 -24.21
N GLY A 197 -0.24 -16.16 -25.25
CA GLY A 197 -1.10 -16.06 -26.44
C GLY A 197 -0.78 -17.05 -27.56
#